data_AF-A0A7X8KQ36-F1
#
_entry.id   AF-A0A7X8KQ36-F1
#
_cell.length_a   1.000
_cell.length_b   1.000
_cell.length_c   1.000
_cell.angle_alpha   90.00
_cell.angle_beta   90.00
_cell.angle_gamma   90.00
#
_symmetry.space_group_name_H-M   'P 1'
#
loop_
_entity.id
_entity.type
_entity.pdbx_description
1 polymer ?
#
loop_
_entity_poly.entity_id
_entity_poly.type
_entity_poly.pdbx_seq_one_letter_code
_entity_poly.pdbx_strand_id
1 'polypeptide(L)'
;MKHRKSSSAYISALLGSTLLCTGTVWILNELHIISLPFYKLVGSFYYLWPLILIVLGLCMLFRSRIVAVALGVIYSVIIVLNALGLFGIASPDYLWHQSFDNNSVIYRSVETTDSSEFALSPDIASASMNLSAGTPKEILLTSQNGINLFDIKTDTNRYTINNYVNDTDNSRMMFDVYAAVSETDQIFLELNEAVQWDIDIRSDAEKINLDLEKLNVASIDIECDVAKIDAKLSSLSPSKVFVNVFSDICDIQFSLPKDSGYEITSSSDVTSINTDNKKIAGLGEKSYRSANFETARQIFYFYISSDTSNITILQK
;
A
#
# COMPACT_ATOMS: atom_id res chain seq x y z
N MET A 1 37.63 7.56 55.36
CA MET A 1 37.63 8.66 54.37
C MET A 1 38.64 8.34 53.27
N LYS A 2 38.29 8.59 51.99
CA LYS A 2 39.01 8.28 50.72
C LYS A 2 38.94 6.82 50.23
N HIS A 3 38.67 6.49 48.96
CA HIS A 3 38.29 7.28 47.78
C HIS A 3 37.57 6.34 46.79
N ARG A 4 36.31 6.64 46.43
CA ARG A 4 35.58 6.01 45.32
C ARG A 4 35.95 6.80 44.04
N LYS A 5 36.98 6.37 43.32
CA LYS A 5 37.42 6.95 42.02
C LYS A 5 37.95 5.83 41.13
N SER A 6 37.06 5.15 40.39
CA SER A 6 37.52 4.38 39.22
C SER A 6 36.45 4.27 38.12
N SER A 7 35.14 4.30 38.47
CA SER A 7 34.06 4.19 37.47
C SER A 7 33.94 5.38 36.49
N SER A 8 34.33 6.61 36.86
CA SER A 8 34.15 7.77 35.97
C SER A 8 35.23 7.89 34.88
N ALA A 9 36.38 7.23 35.03
CA ALA A 9 37.47 7.26 34.05
C ALA A 9 37.16 6.39 32.82
N TYR A 10 36.46 5.27 33.02
CA TYR A 10 36.06 4.38 31.92
C TYR A 10 34.89 4.93 31.12
N ILE A 11 33.94 5.60 31.78
CA ILE A 11 32.80 6.25 31.10
C ILE A 11 33.29 7.44 30.26
N SER A 12 34.24 8.23 30.78
CA SER A 12 34.82 9.35 30.03
C SER A 12 35.68 8.88 28.85
N ALA A 13 36.43 7.79 28.99
CA ALA A 13 37.17 7.19 27.88
C ALA A 13 36.24 6.59 26.80
N LEU A 14 35.15 5.93 27.19
CA LEU A 14 34.17 5.38 26.26
C LEU A 14 33.41 6.50 25.51
N LEU A 15 32.94 7.52 26.24
CA LEU A 15 32.30 8.70 25.66
C LEU A 15 33.27 9.45 24.72
N GLY A 16 34.53 9.61 25.13
CA GLY A 16 35.56 10.25 24.30
C GLY A 16 35.84 9.48 23.01
N SER A 17 35.92 8.15 23.08
CA SER A 17 36.11 7.30 21.89
C SER A 17 34.92 7.38 20.94
N THR A 18 33.68 7.32 21.47
CA THR A 18 32.47 7.45 20.66
C THR A 18 32.37 8.81 20.00
N LEU A 19 32.64 9.90 20.73
CA LEU A 19 32.66 11.26 20.16
C LEU A 19 33.74 11.43 19.08
N LEU A 20 34.92 10.84 19.28
CA LEU A 20 36.00 10.88 18.31
C LEU A 20 35.63 10.13 17.02
N CYS A 21 35.04 8.93 17.13
CA CYS A 21 34.58 8.16 15.98
C CYS A 21 33.45 8.87 15.24
N THR A 22 32.42 9.34 15.96
CA THR A 22 31.28 10.06 15.36
C THR A 22 31.74 11.36 14.69
N GLY A 23 32.64 12.11 15.32
CA GLY A 23 33.21 13.33 14.73
C GLY A 23 34.06 13.07 13.49
N THR A 24 34.83 11.99 13.48
CA THR A 24 35.64 11.60 12.31
C THR A 24 34.76 11.22 11.12
N VAL A 25 33.70 10.45 11.36
CA VAL A 25 32.72 10.06 10.33
C VAL A 25 31.98 11.29 9.79
N TRP A 26 31.64 12.25 10.67
CA TRP A 26 31.00 13.50 10.25
C TRP A 26 31.91 14.32 9.32
N ILE A 27 33.18 14.51 9.68
CA ILE A 27 34.14 15.25 8.86
C ILE A 27 34.34 14.58 7.49
N LEU A 28 34.41 13.24 7.44
CA LEU A 28 34.55 12.51 6.18
C LEU A 28 33.33 12.67 5.25
N ASN A 29 32.14 12.85 5.81
CA ASN A 29 30.92 13.12 5.06
C ASN A 29 30.88 14.56 4.50
N GLU A 30 31.28 15.56 5.29
CA GLU A 30 31.35 16.96 4.84
C GLU A 30 32.46 17.18 3.79
N LEU A 31 33.52 16.38 3.84
CA LEU A 31 34.58 16.38 2.82
C LEU A 31 34.18 15.65 1.53
N HIS A 32 32.94 15.14 1.43
CA HIS A 32 32.42 14.35 0.30
C HIS A 32 33.26 13.12 -0.07
N ILE A 33 34.08 12.60 0.86
CA ILE A 33 34.90 11.40 0.65
C ILE A 33 34.02 10.15 0.72
N ILE A 34 32.98 10.17 1.55
CA ILE A 34 32.00 9.10 1.70
C ILE A 34 30.59 9.74 1.71
N SER A 35 29.70 9.32 0.82
CA SER A 35 28.30 9.75 0.81
C SER A 35 27.49 8.90 1.80
N LEU A 36 27.47 9.28 3.08
CA LEU A 36 26.67 8.57 4.08
C LEU A 36 25.31 9.24 4.27
N PRO A 37 24.19 8.61 3.84
CA PRO A 37 22.87 9.11 4.14
C PRO A 37 22.55 8.87 5.62
N PHE A 38 22.89 9.84 6.48
CA PHE A 38 22.68 9.77 7.94
C PHE A 38 21.23 9.44 8.34
N TYR A 39 20.25 9.86 7.53
CA TYR A 39 18.85 9.50 7.75
C TYR A 39 18.59 7.98 7.62
N LYS A 40 19.29 7.27 6.73
CA LYS A 40 19.20 5.80 6.61
C LYS A 40 19.86 5.10 7.80
N LEU A 41 21.00 5.61 8.29
CA LEU A 41 21.67 5.08 9.49
C LEU A 41 20.77 5.14 10.73
N VAL A 42 20.10 6.27 10.94
CA VAL A 42 19.15 6.43 12.05
C VAL A 42 17.92 5.55 11.86
N GLY A 43 17.40 5.44 10.63
CA GLY A 43 16.31 4.54 10.27
C GLY A 43 16.63 3.06 10.56
N SER A 44 17.78 2.55 10.10
CA SER A 44 18.20 1.17 10.35
C SER A 44 18.28 0.83 11.85
N PHE A 45 18.63 1.80 12.70
CA PHE A 45 18.65 1.62 14.16
C PHE A 45 17.25 1.40 14.73
N TYR A 46 16.23 2.06 14.17
CA TYR A 46 14.83 1.89 14.57
C TYR A 46 14.26 0.53 14.13
N TYR A 47 14.70 -0.05 13.01
CA TYR A 47 14.23 -1.38 12.56
C TYR A 47 14.98 -2.55 13.22
N LEU A 48 16.26 -2.38 13.56
CA LEU A 48 17.12 -3.44 14.11
C LEU A 48 17.09 -3.52 15.65
N TRP A 49 16.20 -2.77 16.31
CA TRP A 49 16.04 -2.79 17.77
C TRP A 49 15.79 -4.19 18.38
N PRO A 50 15.08 -5.15 17.75
CA PRO A 50 14.89 -6.49 18.33
C PRO A 50 16.21 -7.28 18.34
N LEU A 51 17.11 -6.99 17.41
CA LEU A 51 18.42 -7.65 17.34
C LEU A 51 19.33 -7.21 18.49
N ILE A 52 19.14 -5.98 19.01
CA ILE A 52 19.77 -5.53 20.27
C ILE A 52 19.31 -6.43 21.42
N LEU A 53 18.02 -6.77 21.51
CA LEU A 53 17.51 -7.68 22.54
C LEU A 53 18.08 -9.09 22.40
N ILE A 54 18.24 -9.60 21.16
CA ILE A 54 18.85 -10.90 20.88
C ILE A 54 20.32 -10.92 21.31
N VAL A 55 21.10 -9.89 20.95
CA VAL A 55 22.51 -9.78 21.34
C VAL A 55 22.65 -9.64 22.86
N LEU A 56 21.80 -8.85 23.49
CA LEU A 56 21.78 -8.64 24.94
C LEU A 56 21.41 -9.94 25.69
N GLY A 57 20.44 -10.70 25.17
CA GLY A 57 20.10 -12.04 25.66
C GLY A 57 21.23 -13.05 25.48
N LEU A 58 21.90 -13.06 24.32
CA LEU A 58 23.06 -13.92 24.06
C LEU A 58 24.25 -13.58 24.96
N CYS A 59 24.48 -12.30 25.27
CA CYS A 59 25.50 -11.86 26.21
C CYS A 59 25.21 -12.30 27.65
N MET A 60 23.94 -12.41 28.03
CA MET A 60 23.54 -12.98 29.32
C MET A 60 23.72 -14.51 29.36
N LEU A 61 23.50 -15.19 28.23
CA LEU A 61 23.63 -16.65 28.13
C LEU A 61 25.09 -17.11 28.16
N PHE A 62 25.95 -16.47 27.39
CA PHE A 62 27.38 -16.81 27.32
C PHE A 62 28.16 -15.89 28.25
N ARG A 63 28.44 -16.37 29.47
CA ARG A 63 29.29 -15.70 30.49
C ARG A 63 30.77 -15.58 30.07
N SER A 64 31.05 -15.37 28.78
CA SER A 64 32.37 -15.19 28.19
C SER A 64 32.46 -13.82 27.53
N ARG A 65 33.40 -13.00 28.04
CA ARG A 65 33.64 -11.62 27.58
C ARG A 65 34.06 -11.54 26.11
N ILE A 66 34.67 -12.60 25.58
CA ILE A 66 35.16 -12.65 24.20
C ILE A 66 34.01 -12.85 23.22
N VAL A 67 33.02 -13.66 23.59
CA VAL A 67 31.82 -13.91 22.76
C VAL A 67 30.96 -12.66 22.67
N ALA A 68 30.79 -11.93 23.78
CA ALA A 68 30.07 -10.66 23.79
C ALA A 68 30.71 -9.59 22.90
N VAL A 69 32.05 -9.46 22.95
CA VAL A 69 32.78 -8.51 22.10
C VAL A 69 32.72 -8.94 20.62
N ALA A 70 32.88 -10.23 20.32
CA ALA A 70 32.78 -10.73 18.95
C ALA A 70 31.39 -10.49 18.34
N LEU A 71 30.31 -10.76 19.11
CA LEU A 71 28.94 -10.50 18.68
C LEU A 71 28.66 -9.00 18.49
N GLY A 72 29.19 -8.14 19.37
CA GLY A 72 29.06 -6.68 19.23
C GLY A 72 29.79 -6.11 18.01
N VAL A 73 30.97 -6.67 17.67
CA VAL A 73 31.71 -6.30 16.46
C VAL A 73 30.97 -6.76 15.21
N ILE A 74 30.48 -8.01 15.19
CA ILE A 74 29.67 -8.54 14.08
C ILE A 74 28.41 -7.67 13.87
N TYR A 75 27.73 -7.29 14.95
CA TYR A 75 26.58 -6.39 14.92
C TYR A 75 26.92 -5.01 14.32
N SER A 76 28.02 -4.41 14.76
CA SER A 76 28.46 -3.09 14.27
C SER A 76 28.82 -3.14 12.79
N VAL A 77 29.45 -4.23 12.34
CA VAL A 77 29.77 -4.47 10.93
C VAL A 77 28.51 -4.65 10.09
N ILE A 78 27.49 -5.38 10.58
CA ILE A 78 26.21 -5.55 9.89
C ILE A 78 25.49 -4.20 9.71
N ILE A 79 25.46 -3.35 10.75
CA ILE A 79 24.87 -2.00 10.64
C ILE A 79 25.59 -1.16 9.60
N VAL A 80 26.93 -1.13 9.65
CA VAL A 80 27.73 -0.32 8.73
C VAL A 80 27.58 -0.81 7.28
N LEU A 81 27.58 -2.13 7.05
CA LEU A 81 27.42 -2.69 5.71
C LEU A 81 25.98 -2.52 5.17
N ASN A 82 24.96 -2.55 6.03
CA ASN A 82 23.59 -2.24 5.65
C ASN A 82 23.42 -0.75 5.33
N ALA A 83 24.03 0.14 6.11
CA ALA A 83 24.02 1.59 5.88
C ALA A 83 24.78 2.01 4.61
N LEU A 84 25.81 1.25 4.21
CA LEU A 84 26.52 1.40 2.95
C LEU A 84 25.78 0.79 1.75
N GLY A 85 24.62 0.16 1.96
CA GLY A 85 23.82 -0.47 0.90
C GLY A 85 24.40 -1.75 0.31
N LEU A 86 25.45 -2.32 0.93
CA LEU A 86 26.16 -3.51 0.42
C LEU A 86 25.40 -4.82 0.72
N PHE A 87 24.63 -4.84 1.81
CA PHE A 87 23.61 -5.88 2.05
C PHE A 87 22.25 -5.27 1.72
N GLY A 88 21.74 -5.49 0.51
CA GLY A 88 20.39 -5.11 0.08
C GLY A 88 19.24 -5.82 0.82
N ILE A 89 19.44 -6.20 2.08
CA ILE A 89 18.52 -7.00 2.90
C ILE A 89 17.70 -6.10 3.86
N ALA A 90 17.87 -4.77 3.82
CA ALA A 90 16.96 -3.87 4.54
C ALA A 90 16.80 -2.52 3.81
N SER A 91 16.41 -2.55 2.54
CA SER A 91 15.41 -1.58 2.10
C SER A 91 14.05 -2.06 2.66
N PRO A 92 13.26 -1.19 3.31
CA PRO A 92 11.91 -1.55 3.79
C PRO A 92 11.03 -2.19 2.71
N ASP A 93 11.30 -1.87 1.44
CA ASP A 93 10.58 -2.38 0.28
C ASP A 93 10.86 -3.87 -0.02
N TYR A 94 12.01 -4.40 0.45
CA TYR A 94 12.46 -5.76 0.13
C TYR A 94 11.93 -6.82 1.11
N LEU A 95 11.51 -6.43 2.32
CA LEU A 95 11.04 -7.38 3.33
C LEU A 95 9.57 -7.82 3.13
N TRP A 96 8.84 -7.16 2.23
CA TRP A 96 7.44 -7.48 1.92
C TRP A 96 7.25 -8.16 0.55
N HIS A 97 8.28 -8.25 -0.29
CA HIS A 97 8.24 -8.92 -1.59
C HIS A 97 9.13 -10.16 -1.61
N GLN A 98 8.66 -11.26 -1.01
CA GLN A 98 9.13 -12.60 -1.36
C GLN A 98 7.96 -13.45 -1.81
N SER A 99 7.70 -13.42 -3.12
CA SER A 99 6.99 -14.50 -3.80
C SER A 99 8.01 -15.51 -4.31
N PHE A 100 7.92 -16.71 -3.75
CA PHE A 100 8.54 -17.91 -4.28
C PHE A 100 7.94 -18.22 -5.66
N ASP A 101 8.69 -18.10 -6.74
CA ASP A 101 8.90 -19.23 -7.67
C ASP A 101 9.88 -18.88 -8.80
N ASN A 102 10.62 -19.91 -9.20
CA ASN A 102 11.71 -19.86 -10.15
C ASN A 102 11.19 -19.97 -11.60
N ASN A 103 10.28 -19.09 -12.00
CA ASN A 103 9.84 -18.94 -13.38
C ASN A 103 10.00 -17.47 -13.79
N SER A 104 10.58 -17.23 -14.96
CA SER A 104 11.00 -15.90 -15.41
C SER A 104 9.81 -14.98 -15.71
N VAL A 105 9.24 -14.37 -14.65
CA VAL A 105 8.39 -13.20 -14.76
C VAL A 105 9.28 -12.02 -15.15
N ILE A 106 8.94 -11.32 -16.23
CA ILE A 106 9.66 -10.10 -16.63
C ILE A 106 9.22 -9.00 -15.66
N TYR A 107 9.88 -8.92 -14.51
CA TYR A 107 9.74 -7.79 -13.61
C TYR A 107 10.35 -6.55 -14.28
N ARG A 108 9.52 -5.66 -14.80
CA ARG A 108 9.97 -4.33 -15.19
C ARG A 108 9.68 -3.36 -14.04
N SER A 109 10.57 -3.32 -13.05
CA SER A 109 10.54 -2.26 -12.04
C SER A 109 10.89 -0.93 -12.73
N VAL A 110 9.89 -0.09 -12.92
CA VAL A 110 10.07 1.26 -13.45
C VAL A 110 10.15 2.23 -12.28
N GLU A 111 11.35 2.72 -11.95
CA GLU A 111 11.50 3.94 -11.15
C GLU A 111 11.28 5.12 -12.11
N THR A 112 10.08 5.71 -12.15
CA THR A 112 9.75 6.82 -13.06
C THR A 112 9.33 8.07 -12.32
N THR A 113 9.56 9.20 -12.99
CA THR A 113 9.20 10.56 -12.58
C THR A 113 7.80 10.90 -13.10
N ASP A 114 6.95 11.45 -12.23
CA ASP A 114 5.64 12.11 -12.42
C ASP A 114 4.51 11.34 -13.13
N SER A 115 4.78 10.55 -14.18
CA SER A 115 3.78 9.82 -14.96
C SER A 115 4.33 8.54 -15.58
N SER A 116 3.60 7.42 -15.48
CA SER A 116 3.94 6.16 -16.14
C SER A 116 2.80 5.66 -17.01
N GLU A 117 3.12 5.39 -18.27
CA GLU A 117 2.18 4.88 -19.27
C GLU A 117 2.55 3.46 -19.69
N PHE A 118 1.57 2.59 -19.84
CA PHE A 118 1.77 1.25 -20.39
C PHE A 118 0.92 1.04 -21.63
N ALA A 119 1.54 0.68 -22.75
CA ALA A 119 0.84 0.49 -24.02
C ALA A 119 -0.13 -0.71 -23.99
N LEU A 120 -1.29 -0.54 -24.60
CA LEU A 120 -2.27 -1.61 -24.80
C LEU A 120 -1.79 -2.57 -25.89
N SER A 121 -1.69 -3.85 -25.52
CA SER A 121 -1.49 -4.92 -26.49
C SER A 121 -2.86 -5.44 -26.99
N PRO A 122 -3.04 -5.71 -28.30
CA PRO A 122 -4.30 -6.19 -28.86
C PRO A 122 -4.82 -7.50 -28.25
N ASP A 123 -3.92 -8.31 -27.69
CA ASP A 123 -4.25 -9.62 -27.14
C ASP A 123 -4.82 -9.54 -25.70
N ILE A 124 -4.79 -8.36 -25.07
CA ILE A 124 -5.26 -8.16 -23.70
C ILE A 124 -6.75 -7.80 -23.71
N ALA A 125 -7.56 -8.73 -23.19
CA ALA A 125 -9.00 -8.57 -23.07
C ALA A 125 -9.44 -8.20 -21.64
N SER A 126 -8.63 -8.57 -20.64
CA SER A 126 -8.89 -8.26 -19.24
C SER A 126 -7.62 -7.87 -18.48
N ALA A 127 -7.79 -7.15 -17.37
CA ALA A 127 -6.69 -6.78 -16.50
C ALA A 127 -7.12 -6.67 -15.03
N SER A 128 -6.19 -6.96 -14.12
CA SER A 128 -6.34 -6.67 -12.69
C SER A 128 -5.38 -5.56 -12.32
N MET A 129 -5.89 -4.53 -11.66
CA MET A 129 -5.09 -3.45 -11.12
C MET A 129 -5.15 -3.51 -9.61
N ASN A 130 -3.98 -3.71 -8.98
CA ASN A 130 -3.78 -3.75 -7.55
C ASN A 130 -2.99 -2.50 -7.15
N LEU A 131 -3.63 -1.55 -6.48
CA LEU A 131 -2.99 -0.36 -5.93
C LEU A 131 -2.74 -0.56 -4.44
N SER A 132 -1.48 -0.52 -4.03
CA SER A 132 -1.06 -0.41 -2.63
C SER A 132 -0.42 0.95 -2.41
N ALA A 133 -1.11 1.82 -1.69
CA ALA A 133 -0.66 3.17 -1.41
C ALA A 133 -0.76 3.45 0.09
N GLY A 134 0.06 4.40 0.57
CA GLY A 134 -0.01 4.86 1.96
C GLY A 134 -1.28 5.66 2.24
N THR A 135 -1.11 6.89 2.72
CA THR A 135 -2.20 7.78 3.13
C THR A 135 -2.32 8.98 2.17
N PRO A 136 -2.53 8.80 0.84
CA PRO A 136 -2.66 9.95 -0.04
C PRO A 136 -3.86 10.82 0.34
N LYS A 137 -3.83 12.08 -0.04
CA LYS A 137 -4.99 12.96 0.11
C LYS A 137 -6.18 12.45 -0.68
N GLU A 138 -5.95 12.05 -1.93
CA GLU A 138 -7.01 11.60 -2.82
C GLU A 138 -6.47 10.59 -3.82
N ILE A 139 -7.27 9.54 -4.06
CA ILE A 139 -7.13 8.65 -5.21
C ILE A 139 -8.24 8.99 -6.18
N LEU A 140 -7.88 9.37 -7.40
CA LEU A 140 -8.81 9.63 -8.49
C LEU A 140 -8.58 8.63 -9.62
N LEU A 141 -9.57 7.80 -9.89
CA LEU A 141 -9.54 6.81 -10.98
C LEU A 141 -10.59 7.18 -12.03
N THR A 142 -10.18 7.24 -13.29
CA THR A 142 -11.05 7.53 -14.42
C THR A 142 -10.73 6.64 -15.63
N SER A 143 -11.42 6.90 -16.74
CA SER A 143 -11.30 6.17 -18.00
C SER A 143 -10.51 6.96 -19.05
N GLN A 144 -9.84 6.22 -19.93
CA GLN A 144 -9.24 6.72 -21.16
C GLN A 144 -9.55 5.83 -22.36
N ASN A 145 -9.55 6.42 -23.56
CA ASN A 145 -9.72 5.71 -24.84
C ASN A 145 -8.45 5.83 -25.70
N GLY A 146 -7.29 5.82 -25.05
CA GLY A 146 -5.98 5.99 -25.68
C GLY A 146 -5.36 4.67 -26.14
N ILE A 147 -4.10 4.77 -26.59
CA ILE A 147 -3.26 3.60 -26.91
C ILE A 147 -2.67 2.93 -25.66
N ASN A 148 -2.82 3.56 -24.50
CA ASN A 148 -2.30 3.07 -23.23
C ASN A 148 -3.37 2.23 -22.52
N LEU A 149 -2.96 1.08 -21.99
CA LEU A 149 -3.76 0.19 -21.16
C LEU A 149 -4.06 0.86 -19.80
N PHE A 150 -3.06 1.52 -19.21
CA PHE A 150 -3.26 2.41 -18.09
C PHE A 150 -2.25 3.56 -18.09
N ASP A 151 -2.59 4.63 -17.39
CA ASP A 151 -1.71 5.75 -17.04
C ASP A 151 -1.83 6.00 -15.53
N ILE A 152 -0.70 6.26 -14.87
CA ILE A 152 -0.64 6.68 -13.48
C ILE A 152 0.17 7.97 -13.35
N LYS A 153 -0.40 8.95 -12.65
CA LYS A 153 0.26 10.20 -12.28
C LYS A 153 0.17 10.38 -10.78
N THR A 154 1.26 10.82 -10.18
CA THR A 154 1.29 11.12 -8.75
C THR A 154 2.28 12.24 -8.46
N ASP A 155 2.03 13.00 -7.39
CA ASP A 155 2.89 14.12 -6.97
C ASP A 155 4.26 13.66 -6.42
N THR A 156 4.44 12.35 -6.21
CA THR A 156 5.69 11.75 -5.75
C THR A 156 6.35 10.90 -6.83
N ASN A 157 7.69 10.91 -6.86
CA ASN A 157 8.47 10.00 -7.70
C ASN A 157 8.75 8.64 -7.05
N ARG A 158 8.08 8.32 -5.93
CA ARG A 158 8.31 7.12 -5.13
C ARG A 158 7.21 6.09 -5.32
N TYR A 159 7.05 5.63 -6.55
CA TYR A 159 6.19 4.50 -6.83
C TYR A 159 6.92 3.49 -7.71
N THR A 160 6.50 2.23 -7.60
CA THR A 160 6.94 1.12 -8.43
C THR A 160 5.73 0.51 -9.08
N ILE A 161 5.87 0.14 -10.34
CA ILE A 161 4.89 -0.65 -11.06
C ILE A 161 5.54 -1.98 -11.40
N ASN A 162 4.88 -3.06 -11.04
CA ASN A 162 5.17 -4.39 -11.55
C ASN A 162 4.01 -4.82 -12.44
N ASN A 163 4.32 -5.37 -13.61
CA ASN A 163 3.29 -5.85 -14.52
C ASN A 163 3.71 -7.18 -15.14
N TYR A 164 2.74 -8.08 -15.30
CA TYR A 164 2.97 -9.39 -15.88
C TYR A 164 1.69 -9.93 -16.53
N VAL A 165 1.86 -10.84 -17.46
CA VAL A 165 0.74 -11.59 -18.05
C VAL A 165 0.43 -12.79 -17.16
N ASN A 166 -0.84 -13.10 -16.96
CA ASN A 166 -1.24 -14.22 -16.13
C ASN A 166 -0.76 -15.55 -16.74
N ASP A 167 -0.13 -16.40 -15.91
CA ASP A 167 0.46 -17.67 -16.36
C ASP A 167 -0.55 -18.68 -16.93
N THR A 168 -1.82 -18.54 -16.58
CA THR A 168 -2.92 -19.43 -17.01
C THR A 168 -3.82 -18.82 -18.08
N ASP A 169 -3.81 -17.49 -18.21
CA ASP A 169 -4.61 -16.75 -19.19
C ASP A 169 -3.78 -15.62 -19.81
N ASN A 170 -3.23 -15.90 -20.99
CA ASN A 170 -2.38 -14.94 -21.70
C ASN A 170 -3.11 -13.66 -22.16
N SER A 171 -4.45 -13.62 -22.06
CA SER A 171 -5.27 -12.44 -22.37
C SER A 171 -5.52 -11.53 -21.17
N ARG A 172 -5.01 -11.93 -19.98
CA ARG A 172 -5.20 -11.24 -18.71
C ARG A 172 -3.88 -10.64 -18.22
N MET A 173 -3.86 -9.32 -18.01
CA MET A 173 -2.68 -8.60 -17.51
C MET A 173 -2.82 -8.19 -16.04
N MET A 174 -1.80 -8.41 -15.24
CA MET A 174 -1.73 -8.00 -13.84
C MET A 174 -0.86 -6.76 -13.68
N PHE A 175 -1.32 -5.81 -12.87
CA PHE A 175 -0.62 -4.59 -12.51
C PHE A 175 -0.59 -4.43 -11.00
N ASP A 176 0.59 -4.47 -10.41
CA ASP A 176 0.81 -4.14 -9.01
C ASP A 176 1.49 -2.79 -8.95
N VAL A 177 0.77 -1.79 -8.44
CA VAL A 177 1.26 -0.45 -8.21
C VAL A 177 1.52 -0.29 -6.72
N TYR A 178 2.77 -0.05 -6.36
CA TYR A 178 3.14 0.32 -5.00
C TYR A 178 3.56 1.79 -4.97
N ALA A 179 2.83 2.63 -4.23
CA ALA A 179 3.11 4.06 -4.14
C ALA A 179 3.38 4.47 -2.69
N ALA A 180 4.61 4.92 -2.41
CA ALA A 180 4.99 5.49 -1.12
C ALA A 180 4.60 6.98 -1.08
N VAL A 181 3.30 7.21 -0.87
CA VAL A 181 2.64 8.52 -0.83
C VAL A 181 2.30 8.95 0.60
N SER A 182 2.15 10.26 0.79
CA SER A 182 1.77 10.92 2.04
C SER A 182 0.48 11.73 1.89
N GLU A 183 -0.04 12.27 2.99
CA GLU A 183 -1.29 13.05 3.06
C GLU A 183 -1.33 14.33 2.21
N THR A 184 -0.21 14.73 1.61
CA THR A 184 -0.15 15.86 0.67
C THR A 184 -0.24 15.43 -0.79
N ASP A 185 -0.03 14.16 -1.06
CA ASP A 185 0.12 13.63 -2.41
C ASP A 185 -1.22 13.11 -2.93
N GLN A 186 -1.42 13.20 -4.24
CA GLN A 186 -2.54 12.62 -4.94
C GLN A 186 -2.07 11.48 -5.86
N ILE A 187 -2.97 10.53 -6.10
CA ILE A 187 -2.79 9.49 -7.10
C ILE A 187 -3.91 9.63 -8.14
N PHE A 188 -3.52 9.78 -9.40
CA PHE A 188 -4.42 9.81 -10.53
C PHE A 188 -4.17 8.60 -11.42
N LEU A 189 -5.24 7.86 -11.71
CA LEU A 189 -5.22 6.64 -12.51
C LEU A 189 -6.20 6.76 -13.68
N GLU A 190 -5.75 6.41 -14.88
CA GLU A 190 -6.60 6.34 -16.07
C GLU A 190 -6.53 4.93 -16.66
N LEU A 191 -7.65 4.22 -16.66
CA LEU A 191 -7.76 2.86 -17.19
C LEU A 191 -8.38 2.84 -18.58
N ASN A 192 -7.96 1.91 -19.44
CA ASN A 192 -8.47 1.82 -20.80
C ASN A 192 -9.90 1.26 -20.87
N GLU A 193 -10.76 1.92 -21.64
CA GLU A 193 -12.17 1.54 -21.86
C GLU A 193 -12.37 0.20 -22.61
N ALA A 194 -11.38 -0.25 -23.38
CA ALA A 194 -11.49 -1.46 -24.20
C ALA A 194 -11.28 -2.77 -23.42
N VAL A 195 -10.88 -2.68 -22.16
CA VAL A 195 -10.44 -3.82 -21.33
C VAL A 195 -11.42 -4.02 -20.18
N GLN A 196 -11.64 -5.28 -19.82
CA GLN A 196 -12.38 -5.61 -18.59
C GLN A 196 -11.46 -5.52 -17.37
N TRP A 197 -11.89 -4.84 -16.31
CA TRP A 197 -11.07 -4.59 -15.12
C TRP A 197 -11.58 -5.29 -13.87
N ASP A 198 -10.64 -5.87 -13.13
CA ASP A 198 -10.76 -6.15 -11.70
C ASP A 198 -9.89 -5.10 -10.97
N ILE A 199 -10.45 -4.42 -9.96
CA ILE A 199 -9.79 -3.31 -9.27
C ILE A 199 -9.65 -3.65 -7.79
N ASP A 200 -8.42 -3.66 -7.26
CA ASP A 200 -8.08 -3.82 -5.85
C ASP A 200 -7.32 -2.57 -5.38
N ILE A 201 -7.83 -1.87 -4.37
CA ILE A 201 -7.22 -0.68 -3.78
C ILE A 201 -7.02 -0.91 -2.28
N ARG A 202 -5.76 -0.93 -1.84
CA ARG A 202 -5.35 -0.90 -0.43
C ARG A 202 -4.71 0.44 -0.13
N SER A 203 -5.42 1.33 0.55
CA SER A 203 -4.90 2.66 0.87
C SER A 203 -5.74 3.38 1.92
N ASP A 204 -5.08 4.06 2.84
CA ASP A 204 -5.69 4.92 3.84
C ASP A 204 -5.88 6.35 3.31
N ALA A 205 -6.39 6.45 2.07
CA ALA A 205 -6.64 7.74 1.44
C ALA A 205 -7.79 8.48 2.12
N GLU A 206 -7.67 9.79 2.33
CA GLU A 206 -8.78 10.60 2.89
C GLU A 206 -10.03 10.46 1.99
N LYS A 207 -9.81 10.42 0.67
CA LYS A 207 -10.87 10.28 -0.33
C LYS A 207 -10.47 9.35 -1.48
N ILE A 208 -11.39 8.48 -1.85
CA ILE A 208 -11.29 7.60 -3.03
C ILE A 208 -12.44 7.94 -3.97
N ASN A 209 -12.11 8.42 -5.17
CA ASN A 209 -13.06 8.82 -6.19
C ASN A 209 -12.88 7.98 -7.46
N LEU A 210 -13.88 7.15 -7.77
CA LEU A 210 -13.85 6.21 -8.88
C LEU A 210 -14.90 6.60 -9.92
N ASP A 211 -14.49 7.22 -11.02
CA ASP A 211 -15.35 7.46 -12.17
C ASP A 211 -15.23 6.30 -13.17
N LEU A 212 -16.06 5.27 -12.95
CA LEU A 212 -16.02 4.04 -13.72
C LEU A 212 -17.10 4.01 -14.81
N GLU A 213 -17.85 5.11 -15.05
CA GLU A 213 -19.05 5.14 -15.91
C GLU A 213 -18.80 4.63 -17.35
N LYS A 214 -17.55 4.70 -17.83
CA LYS A 214 -17.15 4.24 -19.17
C LYS A 214 -16.31 2.97 -19.18
N LEU A 215 -16.03 2.38 -18.02
CA LEU A 215 -15.22 1.18 -17.89
C LEU A 215 -16.11 -0.06 -17.83
N ASN A 216 -15.57 -1.20 -18.29
CA ASN A 216 -16.13 -2.53 -18.05
C ASN A 216 -15.46 -3.10 -16.79
N VAL A 217 -16.07 -2.92 -15.62
CA VAL A 217 -15.49 -3.35 -14.32
C VAL A 217 -16.26 -4.54 -13.78
N ALA A 218 -15.58 -5.65 -13.51
CA ALA A 218 -16.18 -6.88 -13.00
C ALA A 218 -16.12 -6.98 -11.47
N SER A 219 -15.02 -6.53 -10.84
CA SER A 219 -14.93 -6.42 -9.38
C SER A 219 -14.22 -5.15 -8.93
N ILE A 220 -14.59 -4.72 -7.72
CA ILE A 220 -13.95 -3.63 -6.99
C ILE A 220 -13.76 -4.11 -5.55
N ASP A 221 -12.53 -4.09 -5.07
CA ASP A 221 -12.15 -4.40 -3.70
C ASP A 221 -11.41 -3.19 -3.13
N ILE A 222 -11.88 -2.65 -2.01
CA ILE A 222 -11.28 -1.49 -1.34
C ILE A 222 -11.01 -1.83 0.12
N GLU A 223 -9.77 -1.65 0.55
CA GLU A 223 -9.31 -1.80 1.93
C GLU A 223 -8.68 -0.48 2.39
N CYS A 224 -9.26 0.13 3.43
CA CYS A 224 -8.84 1.44 3.94
C CYS A 224 -9.26 1.60 5.40
N ASP A 225 -8.43 2.17 6.28
CA ASP A 225 -8.84 2.40 7.66
C ASP A 225 -10.04 3.37 7.74
N VAL A 226 -9.87 4.56 7.17
CA VAL A 226 -10.90 5.60 7.11
C VAL A 226 -10.91 6.26 5.75
N ALA A 227 -12.02 6.16 5.03
CA ALA A 227 -12.14 6.83 3.74
C ALA A 227 -13.55 7.31 3.45
N LYS A 228 -13.61 8.43 2.73
CA LYS A 228 -14.78 8.79 1.93
C LYS A 228 -14.66 8.16 0.55
N ILE A 229 -15.63 7.34 0.17
CA ILE A 229 -15.63 6.64 -1.12
C ILE A 229 -16.78 7.17 -1.98
N ASP A 230 -16.44 7.79 -3.10
CA ASP A 230 -17.38 8.22 -4.13
C ASP A 230 -17.12 7.39 -5.39
N ALA A 231 -18.06 6.54 -5.80
CA ALA A 231 -17.88 5.69 -6.97
C ALA A 231 -19.09 5.72 -7.90
N LYS A 232 -18.84 5.92 -9.19
CA LYS A 232 -19.85 5.86 -10.24
C LYS A 232 -19.65 4.60 -11.05
N LEU A 233 -20.66 3.73 -11.08
CA LEU A 233 -20.57 2.42 -11.71
C LEU A 233 -21.22 2.43 -13.09
N SER A 234 -20.76 1.53 -13.95
CA SER A 234 -21.07 1.51 -15.38
C SER A 234 -22.09 0.44 -15.78
N SER A 235 -22.92 0.79 -16.76
CA SER A 235 -23.80 -0.17 -17.43
C SER A 235 -23.07 -1.08 -18.44
N LEU A 236 -21.78 -0.82 -18.71
CA LEU A 236 -20.94 -1.63 -19.60
C LEU A 236 -20.34 -2.85 -18.89
N SER A 237 -20.33 -2.85 -17.56
CA SER A 237 -19.87 -3.95 -16.73
C SER A 237 -20.69 -5.24 -16.94
N PRO A 238 -20.19 -6.41 -16.49
CA PRO A 238 -20.92 -7.68 -16.63
C PRO A 238 -22.27 -7.69 -15.92
N SER A 239 -23.07 -8.74 -16.16
CA SER A 239 -24.38 -8.91 -15.53
C SER A 239 -24.34 -9.02 -14.00
N LYS A 240 -23.17 -9.37 -13.45
CA LYS A 240 -22.91 -9.38 -12.00
C LYS A 240 -21.62 -8.63 -11.75
N VAL A 241 -21.66 -7.68 -10.82
CA VAL A 241 -20.51 -6.89 -10.39
C VAL A 241 -20.41 -7.01 -8.88
N PHE A 242 -19.21 -7.29 -8.38
CA PHE A 242 -18.95 -7.41 -6.95
C PHE A 242 -18.18 -6.19 -6.47
N VAL A 243 -18.65 -5.57 -5.38
CA VAL A 243 -18.03 -4.40 -4.78
C VAL A 243 -17.87 -4.66 -3.30
N ASN A 244 -16.64 -4.86 -2.85
CA ASN A 244 -16.31 -5.13 -1.46
C ASN A 244 -15.56 -3.94 -0.86
N VAL A 245 -15.96 -3.52 0.33
CA VAL A 245 -15.30 -2.45 1.08
C VAL A 245 -15.01 -2.93 2.50
N PHE A 246 -13.75 -2.89 2.89
CA PHE A 246 -13.24 -3.23 4.21
C PHE A 246 -12.63 -1.98 4.83
N SER A 247 -13.21 -1.51 5.93
CA SER A 247 -12.77 -0.27 6.55
C SER A 247 -13.20 -0.18 8.00
N ASP A 248 -12.51 0.56 8.87
CA ASP A 248 -13.02 0.81 10.22
C ASP A 248 -14.20 1.79 10.16
N ILE A 249 -14.01 2.93 9.46
CA ILE A 249 -15.04 3.97 9.32
C ILE A 249 -15.13 4.43 7.87
N CYS A 250 -16.32 4.31 7.29
CA CYS A 250 -16.54 4.71 5.90
C CYS A 250 -17.80 5.55 5.69
N ASP A 251 -17.69 6.54 4.81
CA ASP A 251 -18.80 7.25 4.19
C ASP A 251 -18.77 6.99 2.68
N ILE A 252 -19.74 6.22 2.20
CA ILE A 252 -19.74 5.63 0.86
C ILE A 252 -20.92 6.16 0.07
N GLN A 253 -20.66 6.60 -1.16
CA GLN A 253 -21.68 6.94 -2.14
C GLN A 253 -21.42 6.20 -3.44
N PHE A 254 -22.33 5.30 -3.81
CA PHE A 254 -22.35 4.67 -5.13
C PHE A 254 -23.43 5.29 -6.00
N SER A 255 -23.05 5.74 -7.20
CA SER A 255 -24.00 6.09 -8.27
C SER A 255 -24.08 4.92 -9.25
N LEU A 256 -25.28 4.37 -9.44
CA LEU A 256 -25.54 3.20 -10.28
C LEU A 256 -26.37 3.60 -11.51
N PRO A 257 -26.27 2.84 -12.62
CA PRO A 257 -27.19 3.00 -13.74
C PRO A 257 -28.65 2.79 -13.31
N LYS A 258 -29.56 3.64 -13.78
CA LYS A 258 -30.98 3.67 -13.38
C LYS A 258 -31.71 2.33 -13.35
N ASP A 259 -31.44 1.46 -14.33
CA ASP A 259 -32.16 0.19 -14.48
C ASP A 259 -31.46 -1.01 -13.83
N SER A 260 -30.33 -0.78 -13.14
CA SER A 260 -29.58 -1.83 -12.45
C SER A 260 -30.28 -2.30 -11.17
N GLY A 261 -30.12 -3.57 -10.85
CA GLY A 261 -30.48 -4.15 -9.56
C GLY A 261 -29.29 -4.06 -8.61
N TYR A 262 -29.55 -4.08 -7.30
CA TYR A 262 -28.46 -4.15 -6.33
C TYR A 262 -28.87 -4.86 -5.04
N GLU A 263 -27.87 -5.46 -4.39
CA GLU A 263 -27.94 -6.02 -3.05
C GLU A 263 -26.81 -5.41 -2.22
N ILE A 264 -27.12 -4.99 -1.00
CA ILE A 264 -26.17 -4.48 -0.03
C ILE A 264 -26.22 -5.38 1.19
N THR A 265 -25.06 -5.82 1.63
CA THR A 265 -24.85 -6.47 2.93
C THR A 265 -23.79 -5.68 3.66
N SER A 266 -24.17 -5.07 4.77
CA SER A 266 -23.26 -4.34 5.66
C SER A 266 -23.12 -5.13 6.96
N SER A 267 -21.94 -5.69 7.19
CA SER A 267 -21.54 -6.29 8.45
C SER A 267 -20.82 -5.24 9.28
N SER A 268 -21.60 -4.29 9.85
CA SER A 268 -21.04 -3.26 10.73
C SER A 268 -21.73 -3.17 12.08
N ASP A 269 -20.99 -2.69 13.08
CA ASP A 269 -21.55 -2.44 14.42
C ASP A 269 -22.61 -1.35 14.37
N VAL A 270 -22.36 -0.29 13.60
CA VAL A 270 -23.31 0.79 13.33
C VAL A 270 -23.41 1.01 11.82
N THR A 271 -24.61 0.85 11.26
CA THR A 271 -24.85 1.01 9.82
C THR A 271 -25.96 2.02 9.56
N SER A 272 -25.78 2.86 8.53
CA SER A 272 -26.85 3.60 7.85
C SER A 272 -26.79 3.33 6.35
N ILE A 273 -27.84 2.77 5.77
CA ILE A 273 -28.03 2.60 4.32
C ILE A 273 -29.14 3.56 3.87
N ASN A 274 -28.80 4.47 2.97
CA ASN A 274 -29.71 5.40 2.33
C ASN A 274 -29.81 5.05 0.84
N THR A 275 -31.03 4.88 0.35
CA THR A 275 -31.33 4.74 -1.08
C THR A 275 -32.42 5.74 -1.44
N ASP A 276 -32.63 5.97 -2.74
CA ASP A 276 -33.62 6.94 -3.24
C ASP A 276 -35.03 6.77 -2.61
N ASN A 277 -35.38 5.54 -2.21
CA ASN A 277 -36.71 5.21 -1.70
C ASN A 277 -36.73 4.68 -0.26
N LYS A 278 -35.58 4.47 0.38
CA LYS A 278 -35.52 3.82 1.68
C LYS A 278 -34.32 4.25 2.51
N LYS A 279 -34.53 4.38 3.81
CA LYS A 279 -33.47 4.51 4.81
C LYS A 279 -33.54 3.35 5.79
N ILE A 280 -32.40 2.71 6.03
CA ILE A 280 -32.22 1.64 7.02
C ILE A 280 -31.06 2.06 7.89
N ALA A 281 -31.26 2.10 9.21
CA ALA A 281 -30.17 2.38 10.14
C ALA A 281 -30.32 1.54 11.41
N GLY A 282 -29.21 1.20 12.04
CA GLY A 282 -29.23 0.50 13.32
C GLY A 282 -27.92 -0.23 13.63
N LEU A 283 -27.97 -1.01 14.71
CA LEU A 283 -26.83 -1.79 15.19
C LEU A 283 -26.76 -3.17 14.53
N GLY A 284 -25.54 -3.66 14.33
CA GLY A 284 -25.24 -4.98 13.74
C GLY A 284 -25.65 -5.09 12.27
N GLU A 285 -25.46 -6.29 11.71
CA GLU A 285 -25.62 -6.54 10.28
C GLU A 285 -26.95 -6.01 9.69
N LYS A 286 -26.86 -5.40 8.52
CA LYS A 286 -28.01 -4.91 7.74
C LYS A 286 -27.88 -5.37 6.30
N SER A 287 -29.00 -5.73 5.69
CA SER A 287 -29.06 -6.01 4.26
C SER A 287 -30.24 -5.33 3.59
N TYR A 288 -30.09 -5.05 2.30
CA TYR A 288 -31.13 -4.47 1.47
C TYR A 288 -30.98 -4.90 0.02
N ARG A 289 -32.11 -5.20 -0.62
CA ARG A 289 -32.19 -5.46 -2.07
C ARG A 289 -33.11 -4.46 -2.72
N SER A 290 -32.74 -4.03 -3.92
CA SER A 290 -33.57 -3.16 -4.75
C SER A 290 -34.84 -3.89 -5.21
N ALA A 291 -35.90 -3.14 -5.54
CA ALA A 291 -37.17 -3.73 -5.94
C ALA A 291 -37.10 -4.52 -7.25
N ASN A 292 -36.20 -4.12 -8.16
CA ASN A 292 -35.99 -4.76 -9.46
C ASN A 292 -34.93 -5.89 -9.43
N PHE A 293 -34.37 -6.25 -8.27
CA PHE A 293 -33.24 -7.18 -8.15
C PHE A 293 -33.40 -8.47 -8.97
N GLU A 294 -34.55 -9.14 -8.90
CA GLU A 294 -34.82 -10.40 -9.62
C GLU A 294 -35.02 -10.23 -11.14
N THR A 295 -35.27 -9.00 -11.59
CA THR A 295 -35.64 -8.69 -12.99
C THR A 295 -34.58 -7.90 -13.74
N ALA A 296 -33.64 -7.30 -13.02
CA ALA A 296 -32.60 -6.46 -13.59
C ALA A 296 -31.63 -7.31 -14.42
N ARG A 297 -31.16 -6.76 -15.55
CA ARG A 297 -30.16 -7.43 -16.41
C ARG A 297 -28.75 -7.40 -15.82
N GLN A 298 -28.48 -6.39 -15.00
CA GLN A 298 -27.23 -6.19 -14.30
C GLN A 298 -27.51 -6.01 -12.82
N ILE A 299 -26.74 -6.69 -11.98
CA ILE A 299 -26.87 -6.67 -10.53
C ILE A 299 -25.52 -6.33 -9.91
N PHE A 300 -25.52 -5.33 -9.02
CA PHE A 300 -24.38 -4.98 -8.18
C PHE A 300 -24.53 -5.61 -6.79
N TYR A 301 -23.51 -6.35 -6.35
CA TYR A 301 -23.45 -6.94 -5.02
C TYR A 301 -22.45 -6.16 -4.18
N PHE A 302 -22.95 -5.43 -3.19
CA PHE A 302 -22.15 -4.66 -2.26
C PHE A 302 -21.98 -5.44 -0.96
N TYR A 303 -20.73 -5.68 -0.58
CA TYR A 303 -20.38 -6.18 0.74
C TYR A 303 -19.53 -5.14 1.46
N ILE A 304 -20.03 -4.65 2.60
CA ILE A 304 -19.34 -3.66 3.41
C ILE A 304 -19.05 -4.28 4.78
N SER A 305 -17.79 -4.32 5.18
CA SER A 305 -17.37 -4.72 6.52
C SER A 305 -16.73 -3.52 7.19
N SER A 306 -17.33 -3.04 8.29
CA SER A 306 -16.75 -1.93 9.05
C SER A 306 -17.21 -1.83 10.49
N ASP A 307 -16.58 -1.00 11.32
CA ASP A 307 -17.15 -0.66 12.63
C ASP A 307 -18.34 0.27 12.45
N THR A 308 -18.14 1.33 11.65
CA THR A 308 -19.20 2.31 11.33
C THR A 308 -19.27 2.55 9.82
N SER A 309 -20.49 2.50 9.27
CA SER A 309 -20.73 2.79 7.85
C SER A 309 -21.92 3.73 7.64
N ASN A 310 -21.73 4.69 6.75
CA ASN A 310 -22.82 5.40 6.08
C ASN A 310 -22.74 5.09 4.58
N ILE A 311 -23.78 4.48 4.03
CA ILE A 311 -23.82 3.99 2.66
C ILE A 311 -24.97 4.70 1.96
N THR A 312 -24.69 5.31 0.82
CA THR A 312 -25.68 5.99 -0.03
C THR A 312 -25.65 5.38 -1.42
N ILE A 313 -26.79 4.89 -1.90
CA ILE A 313 -26.96 4.43 -3.28
C ILE A 313 -27.87 5.41 -4.02
N LEU A 314 -27.41 5.91 -5.16
CA LEU A 314 -28.16 6.77 -6.07
C LEU A 314 -28.32 6.06 -7.42
N GLN A 315 -29.54 5.99 -7.96
CA GLN A 315 -29.77 5.50 -9.31
C GLN A 315 -29.89 6.68 -10.29
N LYS A 316 -28.98 6.76 -11.27
CA LYS A 316 -28.90 7.85 -12.25
C LYS A 316 -29.06 7.34 -13.68
#